data_AF-A0A6M1T6E4-F1
#
_entry.id   AF-A0A6M1T6E4-F1
#
_cell.length_a   1.000
_cell.length_b   1.000
_cell.length_c   1.000
_cell.angle_alpha   90.00
_cell.angle_beta   90.00
_cell.angle_gamma   90.00
#
_symmetry.space_group_name_H-M   'P 1'
#
loop_
_entity.id
_entity.type
_entity.pdbx_description
1 polymer ?
#
loop_
_entity_poly.entity_id
_entity_poly.type
_entity_poly.pdbx_seq_one_letter_code
_entity_poly.pdbx_strand_id
1 'polypeptide(L)' 'MKKNYSLLLVTVLCLLIIIILGLPGDSVAQPSLPGNPEQTPIDGGLGILAAIGGGYAIKKLRKQK' A
#
# COMPACT_ATOMS: atom_id res chain seq x y z
N MET A 1 35.81 31.16 15.80
CA MET A 1 34.59 30.37 16.08
C MET A 1 35.03 29.03 16.70
N LYS A 2 34.84 28.85 18.01
CA LYS A 2 35.18 27.58 18.68
C LYS A 2 34.14 26.54 18.22
N LYS A 3 34.59 25.41 17.67
CA LYS A 3 33.68 24.38 17.17
C LYS A 3 33.01 23.69 18.37
N ASN A 4 31.68 23.79 18.45
CA ASN A 4 30.87 23.31 19.57
C ASN A 4 30.65 21.78 19.51
N TYR A 5 31.72 21.01 19.35
CA TYR A 5 31.64 19.55 19.20
C TYR A 5 30.98 18.86 20.39
N SER A 6 31.15 19.41 21.60
CA SER A 6 30.49 18.91 22.80
C SER A 6 28.96 19.07 22.73
N LEU A 7 28.46 20.22 22.27
CA LEU A 7 27.03 20.45 22.08
C LEU A 7 26.45 19.54 20.99
N LEU A 8 27.20 19.36 19.90
CA LEU A 8 26.81 18.46 18.81
C LEU A 8 26.70 17.02 19.32
N LEU A 9 27.67 16.56 20.11
CA LEU A 9 27.67 15.22 20.70
C LEU A 9 26.46 15.00 21.62
N VAL A 10 26.15 15.95 22.49
CA VAL A 10 24.98 15.89 23.39
C VAL A 10 23.68 15.83 22.59
N THR A 11 23.58 16.60 21.51
CA THR A 11 22.40 16.62 20.64
C THR A 11 22.19 15.27 19.94
N VAL A 12 23.28 14.67 19.42
CA VAL A 12 23.23 13.35 18.78
C VAL A 12 22.85 12.27 19.80
N LEU A 13 23.37 12.33 21.02
CA LEU A 13 23.03 11.39 22.08
C LEU A 13 21.54 11.45 22.45
N CYS A 14 20.98 12.66 22.58
CA CYS A 14 19.54 12.84 22.84
C CYS A 14 18.67 12.26 21.73
N LEU A 15 19.02 12.48 20.46
CA LEU A 15 18.28 11.91 19.33
C LEU A 15 18.28 10.39 19.33
N LEU A 16 19.43 9.76 19.64
CA LEU A 16 19.53 8.31 19.76
C LEU A 16 18.63 7.76 20.86
N ILE A 17 18.57 8.43 22.02
CA ILE A 17 17.72 8.02 23.15
C ILE A 17 16.24 8.09 22.76
N ILE A 18 15.82 9.15 22.06
CA ILE A 18 14.43 9.30 21.59
C ILE A 18 14.06 8.21 20.60
N ILE A 19 14.96 7.86 19.69
CA ILE A 19 14.77 6.79 18.70
C ILE A 19 14.63 5.43 19.41
N ILE A 20 15.55 5.11 20.33
CA ILE A 20 15.57 3.81 21.01
C ILE A 20 14.34 3.62 21.92
N LEU A 21 13.89 4.67 22.60
CA LEU A 21 12.76 4.59 23.53
C LEU A 21 11.40 4.82 22.85
N GLY A 22 11.34 5.57 21.74
CA GLY A 22 10.11 5.94 21.07
C GLY A 22 9.60 4.90 20.05
N LEU A 23 10.49 4.30 19.25
CA LEU A 23 10.08 3.38 18.19
C LEU A 23 9.55 2.00 18.63
N PRO A 24 9.97 1.38 19.75
CA PRO A 24 9.50 0.02 20.05
C PRO A 24 7.99 0.01 20.35
N GLY A 25 7.44 1.05 20.97
CA GLY A 25 6.02 1.13 21.32
C GLY A 25 5.08 1.00 20.11
N ASP A 26 5.43 1.66 19.00
CA ASP A 26 4.62 1.64 17.77
C ASP A 26 4.73 0.31 17.01
N SER A 27 5.85 -0.41 17.17
CA SER A 27 6.11 -1.66 16.47
C SER A 27 5.39 -2.85 17.11
N VAL A 28 5.20 -2.84 18.43
CA VAL A 28 4.43 -3.88 19.15
C VAL A 28 2.93 -3.58 19.20
N ALA A 29 2.53 -2.32 18.94
CA ALA A 29 1.13 -1.90 18.96
C ALA A 29 0.37 -2.19 17.65
N GLN A 30 1.05 -2.63 16.58
CA GLN A 30 0.37 -2.99 15.34
C GLN A 30 -0.37 -4.33 15.52
N PRO A 31 -1.71 -4.37 15.37
CA PRO A 31 -2.41 -5.63 15.28
C PRO A 31 -1.90 -6.38 14.05
N SER A 32 -1.81 -7.72 14.14
CA SER A 32 -1.53 -8.55 12.98
C SER A 32 -2.51 -8.20 11.86
N LEU A 33 -2.02 -8.11 10.62
CA LEU A 33 -2.89 -7.98 9.46
C LEU A 33 -3.97 -9.07 9.53
N PRO A 34 -5.24 -8.74 9.23
CA PRO A 34 -6.26 -9.78 9.10
C PRO A 34 -5.77 -10.84 8.12
N GLY A 35 -6.15 -12.09 8.36
CA GLY A 35 -5.83 -13.19 7.45
C GLY A 35 -6.20 -12.84 6.01
N ASN A 36 -5.60 -13.56 5.06
CA ASN A 36 -5.82 -13.32 3.65
C ASN A 36 -7.33 -13.20 3.37
N PRO A 37 -7.80 -12.15 2.69
CA PRO A 37 -9.23 -11.97 2.45
C PRO A 37 -9.79 -13.21 1.75
N GLU A 38 -11.03 -13.58 2.10
CA GLU A 38 -11.73 -14.60 1.33
C GLU A 38 -11.73 -14.21 -0.15
N GLN A 39 -11.28 -15.13 -1.00
CA GLN A 39 -11.34 -14.94 -2.44
C GLN A 39 -12.80 -15.02 -2.89
N THR A 40 -13.46 -13.86 -3.01
CA THR A 40 -14.70 -13.78 -3.79
C THR A 40 -14.41 -14.12 -5.25
N PRO A 41 -15.29 -14.88 -5.94
CA PRO A 41 -15.11 -15.24 -7.33
C PRO A 41 -14.94 -14.00 -8.23
N ILE A 42 -13.82 -13.93 -8.95
CA ILE A 42 -13.54 -12.89 -9.96
C ILE A 42 -14.54 -12.96 -11.12
N ASP A 43 -15.13 -14.14 -11.34
CA ASP A 43 -15.99 -14.43 -12.48
C ASP A 43 -17.47 -14.07 -12.27
N GLY A 44 -17.79 -13.12 -11.39
CA GLY A 44 -19.16 -12.69 -11.04
C GLY A 44 -19.98 -12.04 -12.18
N GLY A 45 -19.76 -12.42 -13.44
CA GLY A 45 -20.46 -11.93 -14.63
C GLY A 45 -19.54 -11.42 -15.73
N LEU A 46 -18.21 -11.42 -15.55
CA LEU A 46 -17.26 -10.90 -16.54
C LEU A 46 -17.32 -11.62 -17.89
N GLY A 47 -17.54 -12.93 -17.89
CA GLY A 47 -17.75 -13.70 -19.13
C GLY A 47 -19.01 -13.29 -19.88
N ILE A 48 -20.10 -13.00 -19.17
CA ILE A 48 -21.36 -12.52 -19.75
C ILE A 48 -21.18 -11.10 -20.29
N LEU A 49 -20.52 -10.23 -19.53
CA LEU A 49 -20.20 -8.86 -19.95
C LEU A 49 -19.33 -8.85 -21.21
N ALA A 50 -18.30 -9.70 -21.26
CA ALA A 50 -17.42 -9.86 -22.41
C ALA A 50 -18.17 -10.38 -23.65
N ALA A 51 -19.07 -11.35 -23.47
CA ALA A 51 -19.89 -11.89 -24.57
C ALA A 51 -20.83 -10.82 -25.17
N ILE A 52 -21.50 -10.03 -24.32
CA ILE A 52 -22.38 -8.94 -24.77
C ILE A 52 -21.57 -7.86 -25.48
N GLY A 53 -20.45 -7.44 -24.89
CA GLY A 53 -19.56 -6.42 -25.47
C GLY A 53 -18.99 -6.86 -26.81
N GLY A 54 -18.50 -8.10 -26.91
CA GLY A 54 -17.97 -8.70 -28.13
C GLY A 54 -19.04 -8.82 -29.22
N GLY A 55 -20.23 -9.31 -28.87
CA GLY A 55 -21.36 -9.42 -29.80
C GLY A 55 -21.79 -8.08 -30.37
N TYR A 56 -21.85 -7.03 -29.53
CA TYR A 56 -22.14 -5.68 -29.99
C TYR A 56 -21.06 -5.11 -30.92
N ALA A 57 -19.78 -5.32 -30.60
CA ALA A 57 -18.66 -4.88 -31.43
C ALA A 57 -18.72 -5.51 -32.83
N ILE A 58 -18.95 -6.83 -32.91
CA ILE A 58 -19.13 -7.54 -34.18
C ILE A 58 -20.32 -6.97 -34.97
N LYS A 59 -21.47 -6.77 -34.32
CA LYS A 59 -22.67 -6.18 -34.94
C LYS A 59 -22.37 -4.78 -35.50
N LYS A 60 -21.64 -3.95 -34.76
CA LYS A 60 -21.28 -2.59 -35.18
C LYS A 60 -20.33 -2.60 -36.38
N LEU A 61 -19.32 -3.47 -36.38
CA LEU A 61 -18.39 -3.62 -37.53
C LEU A 61 -19.11 -4.07 -38.80
N ARG A 62 -20.07 -4.99 -38.69
CA ARG A 62 -20.89 -5.45 -39.83
C ARG A 62 -21.82 -4.38 -40.38
N LYS A 63 -22.23 -3.40 -39.56
CA LYS A 63 -23.09 -2.28 -39.99
C LYS A 63 -22.29 -1.13 -40.63
N GLN A 64 -20.99 -1.05 -40.32
CA GLN A 64 -20.06 -0.04 -40.85
C GLN A 64 -19.34 -0.51 -42.13
N LYS A 65 -19.58 -1.75 -42.55
CA LYS A 65 -19.10 -2.35 -43.79
C LYS A 65 -20.24 -2.37 -44.80
#